data_AF-A0A969ZZM5-F1
#
_entry.id   AF-A0A969ZZM5-F1
#
_cell.length_a   1.000
_cell.length_b   1.000
_cell.length_c   1.000
_cell.angle_alpha   90.00
_cell.angle_beta   90.00
_cell.angle_gamma   90.00
#
_symmetry.space_group_name_H-M   'P 1'
#
loop_
_entity.id
_entity.type
_entity.pdbx_description
1 polymer ?
#
loop_
_entity_poly.entity_id
_entity_poly.type
_entity_poly.pdbx_seq_one_letter_code
_entity_poly.pdbx_strand_id
1 'polypeptide(L)'
;MDWHIVRDLPYSGWTGYTWNRELFPDPEQLIEWLHNQGLKTSLNLHPADGVRPHEEAYEEMARFMGLDPSAKKSVEFDITDPKFIEAYFEILHHPLEEQGIDFWWMDWQQGTETKVKGLDPLWFLNHLHFFDLGRTENKRPFVFSRWGGLGNHRYPIGFSGDTIVSWESLAFQPYFTLTAANVGYGWWSHDIGGHMGGVEDRELYTRWVQFGVFSPVFRLHSNKNPFHRRLPWQYDEEVFNITRDAMQFRHMLIPYLYTMAWKYSNEGLPVVMPMYYNHPDEDIAYQCTKQYYFGSEMIVSPFVSPTDKDTGLARQVVWLPEGDWFDFCTGEYNEGGFRRAVYGTLRDIPVFAKAGAIIPLGERSEWGGVNNPEKMTIIIFPGRDNKFCLYEDDGSTQLYKHGHYCNTEFALKWLGNSLVFDINPATGDTGLIPGQREYDLVFKSIKKPDCIRVTINGEEQITSFSYNDKKSVLELTGLKIRPEDQLSVYMSTEQNTLMEKIDLTKEKFEKALMSFNINTYVKRRIFRDLDEVIKNIGILGRGFINNKRYKIPTIDDDLKPVHVTALCEILKKQDIISLLSSEK
;
A
#
# COMPACT_ATOMS: atom_id res chain seq x y z
N MET A 1 5.33 7.55 25.51
CA MET A 1 6.40 8.38 24.95
C MET A 1 7.56 8.40 25.92
N ASP A 2 8.79 8.33 25.44
CA ASP A 2 9.97 8.31 26.31
C ASP A 2 11.12 9.20 25.81
N TRP A 3 10.94 9.98 24.74
CA TRP A 3 12.02 10.80 24.17
C TRP A 3 12.37 11.98 25.07
N HIS A 4 11.40 12.54 25.79
CA HIS A 4 11.58 13.59 26.79
C HIS A 4 11.40 13.08 28.22
N ILE A 5 11.68 13.93 29.21
CA ILE A 5 11.55 13.60 30.63
C ILE A 5 10.07 13.40 30.98
N VAL A 6 9.71 12.18 31.40
CA VAL A 6 8.32 11.80 31.74
C VAL A 6 8.15 11.30 33.18
N ARG A 7 9.25 11.16 33.94
CA ARG A 7 9.26 10.59 35.30
C ARG A 7 9.84 11.57 36.31
N ASP A 8 9.48 11.36 37.57
CA ASP A 8 9.93 12.17 38.72
C ASP A 8 9.52 13.64 38.61
N LEU A 9 8.37 13.87 37.97
CA LEU A 9 7.76 15.18 37.78
C LEU A 9 6.51 15.34 38.66
N PRO A 10 6.20 16.56 39.13
CA PRO A 10 4.96 16.82 39.86
C PRO A 10 3.71 16.90 38.96
N TYR A 11 3.81 16.56 37.67
CA TYR A 11 2.74 16.61 36.65
C TYR A 11 2.80 15.39 35.72
N SER A 12 1.89 15.33 34.73
CA SER A 12 1.64 14.16 33.85
C SER A 12 2.87 13.62 33.12
N GLY A 13 3.84 14.49 32.80
CA GLY A 13 4.98 14.18 31.92
C GLY A 13 4.56 13.91 30.46
N TRP A 14 3.36 14.32 30.06
CA TRP A 14 2.82 14.05 28.72
C TRP A 14 3.29 15.06 27.67
N THR A 15 3.47 16.31 28.10
CA THR A 15 4.11 17.39 27.33
C THR A 15 5.56 17.51 27.77
N GLY A 16 6.50 17.61 26.82
CA GLY A 16 7.87 18.00 27.13
C GLY A 16 8.74 18.25 25.91
N TYR A 17 9.86 18.93 26.15
CA TYR A 17 10.78 19.43 25.11
C TYR A 17 12.25 19.08 25.40
N THR A 18 12.54 18.50 26.56
CA THR A 18 13.88 18.16 27.03
C THR A 18 14.15 16.69 26.88
N TRP A 19 15.19 16.33 26.12
CA TRP A 19 15.64 14.96 25.93
C TRP A 19 15.83 14.22 27.26
N ASN A 20 15.29 13.02 27.36
CA ASN A 20 15.58 12.12 28.48
C ASN A 20 16.99 11.52 28.30
N ARG A 21 17.98 12.16 28.92
CA ARG A 21 19.40 11.76 28.81
C ARG A 21 19.73 10.40 29.43
N GLU A 22 18.86 9.81 30.23
CA GLU A 22 19.05 8.43 30.70
C GLU A 22 18.80 7.41 29.58
N LEU A 23 17.85 7.71 28.69
CA LEU A 23 17.49 6.85 27.55
C LEU A 23 18.19 7.26 26.27
N PHE A 24 18.46 8.56 26.11
CA PHE A 24 19.12 9.18 24.96
C PHE A 24 20.31 10.02 25.46
N PRO A 25 21.42 9.40 25.89
CA PRO A 25 22.57 10.14 26.44
C PRO A 25 23.12 11.18 25.46
N ASP A 26 23.20 10.81 24.19
CA ASP A 26 23.66 11.65 23.08
C ASP A 26 22.67 11.54 21.88
N PRO A 27 21.61 12.36 21.86
CA PRO A 27 20.59 12.34 20.83
C PRO A 27 21.14 12.84 19.48
N GLU A 28 22.08 13.79 19.46
CA GLU A 28 22.69 14.28 18.23
C GLU A 28 23.48 13.17 17.53
N GLN A 29 24.33 12.44 18.28
CA GLN A 29 25.05 11.29 17.74
C GLN A 29 24.09 10.19 17.24
N LEU A 30 22.98 9.95 17.95
CA LEU A 30 21.95 8.99 17.50
C LEU A 30 21.30 9.44 16.19
N ILE A 31 20.90 10.71 16.09
CA ILE A 31 20.26 11.28 14.89
C ILE A 31 21.23 11.24 13.71
N GLU A 32 22.48 11.65 13.92
CA GLU A 32 23.54 11.57 12.90
C GLU A 32 23.74 10.13 12.43
N TRP A 33 23.79 9.16 13.36
CA TRP A 33 23.88 7.75 13.01
C TRP A 33 22.70 7.29 12.16
N LEU A 34 21.45 7.65 12.53
CA LEU A 34 20.25 7.33 11.77
C LEU A 34 20.30 7.93 10.35
N HIS A 35 20.69 9.20 10.23
CA HIS A 35 20.83 9.89 8.94
C HIS A 35 21.93 9.27 8.07
N ASN A 36 23.05 8.86 8.66
CA ASN A 36 24.12 8.13 7.96
C ASN A 36 23.66 6.76 7.44
N GLN A 37 22.60 6.18 8.03
CA GLN A 37 21.92 4.99 7.50
C GLN A 37 20.82 5.35 6.46
N GLY A 38 20.62 6.62 6.12
CA GLY A 38 19.54 7.06 5.23
C GLY A 38 18.14 7.01 5.87
N LEU A 39 18.06 6.94 7.20
CA LEU A 39 16.80 6.98 7.94
C LEU A 39 16.40 8.42 8.27
N LYS A 40 15.13 8.60 8.62
CA LYS A 40 14.53 9.88 9.00
C LYS A 40 13.99 9.80 10.42
N THR A 41 14.12 10.89 11.17
CA THR A 41 13.80 10.95 12.59
C THR A 41 12.63 11.89 12.86
N SER A 42 11.73 11.49 13.76
CA SER A 42 10.61 12.30 14.21
C SER A 42 10.38 12.14 15.70
N LEU A 43 9.79 13.16 16.31
CA LEU A 43 9.35 13.16 17.69
C LEU A 43 7.84 13.33 17.77
N ASN A 44 7.24 12.59 18.71
CA ASN A 44 5.82 12.68 19.04
C ASN A 44 5.60 13.87 19.97
N LEU A 45 4.60 14.70 19.64
CA LEU A 45 4.29 15.95 20.32
C LEU A 45 2.89 15.95 20.90
N HIS A 46 2.81 16.42 22.14
CA HIS A 46 1.55 16.79 22.81
C HIS A 46 1.77 18.11 23.55
N PRO A 47 1.60 19.28 22.91
CA PRO A 47 2.04 20.56 23.47
C PRO A 47 1.11 21.16 24.54
N ALA A 48 0.05 20.46 24.94
CA ALA A 48 -1.08 21.02 25.66
C ALA A 48 -0.77 21.59 27.06
N ASP A 49 0.25 21.06 27.76
CA ASP A 49 0.61 21.54 29.10
C ASP A 49 1.61 22.72 29.09
N GLY A 50 1.98 23.23 27.91
CA GLY A 50 2.91 24.33 27.75
C GLY A 50 4.34 23.96 28.16
N VAL A 51 5.10 24.94 28.67
CA VAL A 51 6.51 24.76 29.05
C VAL A 51 6.67 24.87 30.56
N ARG A 52 7.15 23.79 31.18
CA ARG A 52 7.28 23.64 32.64
C ARG A 52 8.70 23.98 33.11
N PRO A 53 8.90 24.41 34.38
CA PRO A 53 10.20 24.86 34.90
C PRO A 53 11.39 23.90 34.81
N HIS A 54 11.14 22.60 34.65
CA HIS A 54 12.20 21.60 34.48
C HIS A 54 12.77 21.54 33.05
N GLU A 55 12.09 22.13 32.07
CA GLU A 55 12.52 22.04 30.68
C GLU A 55 13.79 22.87 30.49
N GLU A 56 14.76 22.37 29.72
CA GLU A 56 16.00 23.08 29.38
C GLU A 56 15.70 24.47 28.77
N ALA A 57 14.68 24.54 27.90
CA ALA A 57 14.24 25.77 27.24
C ALA A 57 13.37 26.71 28.12
N TYR A 58 13.03 26.32 29.36
CA TYR A 58 12.04 27.06 30.16
C TYR A 58 12.46 28.49 30.45
N GLU A 59 13.70 28.74 30.86
CA GLU A 59 14.11 30.09 31.25
C GLU A 59 14.03 31.06 30.07
N GLU A 60 14.42 30.60 28.89
CA GLU A 60 14.35 31.36 27.65
C GLU A 60 12.89 31.64 27.26
N MET A 61 12.05 30.60 27.24
CA MET A 61 10.62 30.70 26.97
C MET A 61 9.93 31.66 27.95
N ALA A 62 10.21 31.55 29.25
CA ALA A 62 9.62 32.39 30.29
C ALA A 62 10.02 33.86 30.10
N ARG A 63 11.30 34.16 29.89
CA ARG A 63 11.77 35.53 29.62
C ARG A 63 11.14 36.09 28.36
N PHE A 64 11.09 35.29 27.29
CA PHE A 64 10.48 35.69 26.03
C PHE A 64 9.02 36.08 26.26
N MET A 65 8.25 35.25 26.96
CA MET A 65 6.85 35.51 27.30
C MET A 65 6.64 36.63 28.33
N GLY A 66 7.70 37.19 28.91
CA GLY A 66 7.64 38.29 29.88
C GLY A 66 7.36 37.82 31.32
N LEU A 67 7.62 36.55 31.61
CA LEU A 67 7.56 35.97 32.95
C LEU A 67 8.94 36.05 33.61
N ASP A 68 8.95 36.13 34.95
CA ASP A 68 10.17 35.97 35.75
C ASP A 68 10.47 34.48 35.92
N PRO A 69 11.57 33.95 35.35
CA PRO A 69 11.91 32.53 35.47
C PRO A 69 12.11 32.08 36.93
N SER A 70 12.57 32.97 37.81
CA SER A 70 12.84 32.65 39.21
C SER A 70 11.56 32.30 40.00
N ALA A 71 10.41 32.79 39.53
CA ALA A 71 9.10 32.46 40.10
C ALA A 71 8.65 31.02 39.78
N LYS A 72 9.34 30.31 38.88
CA LYS A 72 9.03 28.93 38.45
C LYS A 72 7.56 28.72 38.06
N LYS A 73 6.96 29.74 37.42
CA LYS A 73 5.60 29.67 36.87
C LYS A 73 5.65 29.09 35.47
N SER A 74 4.83 28.09 35.19
CA SER A 74 4.76 27.51 33.84
C SER A 74 4.34 28.54 32.80
N VAL A 75 4.89 28.40 31.59
CA VAL A 75 4.40 29.10 30.41
C VAL A 75 3.23 28.28 29.88
N GLU A 76 2.02 28.78 30.04
CA GLU A 76 0.82 28.07 29.59
C GLU A 76 0.73 28.02 28.06
N PHE A 77 0.25 26.90 27.53
CA PHE A 77 0.06 26.73 26.09
C PHE A 77 -1.05 27.65 25.58
N ASP A 78 -0.72 28.45 24.56
CA ASP A 78 -1.71 29.27 23.86
C ASP A 78 -1.33 29.42 22.39
N ILE A 79 -1.80 28.48 21.56
CA ILE A 79 -1.57 28.52 20.11
C ILE A 79 -2.37 29.63 19.40
N THR A 80 -3.03 30.53 20.13
CA THR A 80 -3.70 31.72 19.57
C THR A 80 -2.96 33.03 19.87
N ASP A 81 -1.95 32.99 20.74
CA ASP A 81 -1.10 34.14 21.04
C ASP A 81 0.09 34.16 20.07
N PRO A 82 0.20 35.17 19.18
CA PRO A 82 1.33 35.28 18.24
C PRO A 82 2.70 35.24 18.92
N LYS A 83 2.80 35.78 20.13
CA LYS A 83 4.05 35.78 20.91
C LYS A 83 4.42 34.38 21.37
N PHE A 84 3.42 33.59 21.78
CA PHE A 84 3.64 32.19 22.13
C PHE A 84 4.01 31.37 20.88
N ILE A 85 3.36 31.61 19.74
CA ILE A 85 3.63 30.90 18.48
C ILE A 85 5.09 31.11 18.03
N GLU A 86 5.58 32.36 18.07
CA GLU A 86 6.98 32.69 17.73
C GLU A 86 7.96 31.92 18.64
N ALA A 87 7.77 32.05 19.95
CA ALA A 87 8.57 31.33 20.94
C ALA A 87 8.48 29.81 20.80
N TYR A 88 7.29 29.29 20.48
CA TYR A 88 7.04 27.87 20.30
C TYR A 88 7.89 27.31 19.17
N PHE A 89 8.00 27.98 18.02
CA PHE A 89 8.85 27.50 16.93
C PHE A 89 10.33 27.80 17.16
N GLU A 90 10.68 29.06 17.42
CA GLU A 90 12.09 29.50 17.48
C GLU A 90 12.86 28.89 18.66
N ILE A 91 12.22 28.76 19.82
CA ILE A 91 12.90 28.28 21.04
C ILE A 91 12.74 26.77 21.21
N LEU A 92 11.58 26.19 20.84
CA LEU A 92 11.31 24.78 21.15
C LEU A 92 11.52 23.82 19.97
N HIS A 93 11.31 24.25 18.71
CA HIS A 93 11.31 23.33 17.57
C HIS A 93 12.50 23.54 16.64
N HIS A 94 12.87 24.78 16.30
CA HIS A 94 14.00 25.05 15.41
C HIS A 94 15.32 24.47 15.96
N PRO A 95 15.65 24.53 17.25
CA PRO A 95 16.86 23.87 17.77
C PRO A 95 16.83 22.35 17.62
N LEU A 96 15.67 21.72 17.75
CA LEU A 96 15.52 20.27 17.53
C LEU A 96 15.58 19.91 16.03
N GLU A 97 15.08 20.77 15.15
CA GLU A 97 15.24 20.62 13.71
C GLU A 97 16.71 20.79 13.27
N GLU A 98 17.44 21.72 13.88
CA GLU A 98 18.89 21.90 13.68
C GLU A 98 19.70 20.69 14.16
N GLN A 99 19.26 20.02 15.23
CA GLN A 99 19.81 18.71 15.66
C GLN A 99 19.52 17.57 14.67
N GLY A 100 18.61 17.78 13.71
CA GLY A 100 18.29 16.81 12.65
C GLY A 100 16.92 16.14 12.78
N ILE A 101 15.98 16.67 13.57
CA ILE A 101 14.58 16.19 13.49
C ILE A 101 13.97 16.52 12.13
N ASP A 102 13.55 15.49 11.39
CA ASP A 102 13.09 15.64 10.01
C ASP A 102 11.62 16.07 9.93
N PHE A 103 10.77 15.63 10.85
CA PHE A 103 9.36 16.00 10.85
C PHE A 103 8.70 15.81 12.22
N TRP A 104 7.50 16.36 12.38
CA TRP A 104 6.75 16.33 13.63
C TRP A 104 5.55 15.37 13.57
N TRP A 105 5.40 14.56 14.62
CA TRP A 105 4.21 13.76 14.86
C TRP A 105 3.32 14.46 15.89
N MET A 106 2.29 15.16 15.40
CA MET A 106 1.31 15.87 16.22
C MET A 106 0.18 14.95 16.68
N ASP A 107 0.27 14.47 17.91
CA ASP A 107 -0.64 13.45 18.47
C ASP A 107 -1.69 14.07 19.41
N TRP A 108 -2.29 15.17 18.97
CA TRP A 108 -3.22 15.95 19.79
C TRP A 108 -4.53 15.22 20.08
N GLN A 109 -4.91 15.18 21.36
CA GLN A 109 -6.19 14.65 21.87
C GLN A 109 -6.77 15.50 23.01
N GLN A 110 -6.18 16.67 23.29
CA GLN A 110 -6.42 17.42 24.52
C GLN A 110 -7.60 18.40 24.46
N GLY A 111 -8.42 18.31 23.39
CA GLY A 111 -9.65 19.08 23.23
C GLY A 111 -9.75 19.77 21.88
N THR A 112 -10.87 20.45 21.64
CA THR A 112 -11.19 21.11 20.37
C THR A 112 -11.35 22.62 20.50
N GLU A 113 -11.08 23.18 21.69
CA GLU A 113 -11.33 24.58 22.00
C GLU A 113 -10.02 25.33 22.19
N THR A 114 -9.98 26.56 21.69
CA THR A 114 -8.93 27.54 21.97
C THR A 114 -9.55 28.81 22.55
N LYS A 115 -8.73 29.84 22.84
CA LYS A 115 -9.26 31.16 23.24
C LYS A 115 -10.01 31.87 22.11
N VAL A 116 -9.81 31.44 20.87
CA VAL A 116 -10.54 31.94 19.69
C VAL A 116 -11.69 30.98 19.39
N LYS A 117 -12.93 31.43 19.60
CA LYS A 117 -14.13 30.61 19.40
C LYS A 117 -14.17 30.02 17.99
N GLY A 118 -14.30 28.69 17.91
CA GLY A 118 -14.43 27.95 16.66
C GLY A 118 -13.11 27.60 15.96
N LEU A 119 -11.96 27.99 16.53
CA LEU A 119 -10.66 27.55 16.05
C LEU A 119 -10.25 26.27 16.79
N ASP A 120 -10.23 25.16 16.05
CA ASP A 120 -9.73 23.87 16.57
C ASP A 120 -8.19 23.90 16.71
N PRO A 121 -7.64 23.51 17.86
CA PRO A 121 -6.20 23.57 18.12
C PRO A 121 -5.41 22.62 17.23
N LEU A 122 -5.89 21.41 16.95
CA LEU A 122 -5.17 20.45 16.11
C LEU A 122 -5.16 20.91 14.65
N TRP A 123 -6.28 21.45 14.18
CA TRP A 123 -6.35 22.03 12.85
C TRP A 123 -5.28 23.11 12.67
N PHE A 124 -5.19 24.04 13.64
CA PHE A 124 -4.27 25.16 13.58
C PHE A 124 -2.81 24.77 13.82
N LEU A 125 -2.55 23.82 14.73
CA LEU A 125 -1.21 23.25 14.93
C LEU A 125 -0.67 22.64 13.63
N ASN A 126 -1.47 21.85 12.93
CA ASN A 126 -1.06 21.25 11.65
C ASN A 126 -0.79 22.31 10.59
N HIS A 127 -1.61 23.36 10.53
CA HIS A 127 -1.38 24.51 9.64
C HIS A 127 -0.04 25.19 9.93
N LEU A 128 0.21 25.54 11.19
CA LEU A 128 1.42 26.25 11.61
C LEU A 128 2.68 25.40 11.38
N HIS A 129 2.69 24.15 11.86
CA HIS A 129 3.82 23.24 11.68
C HIS A 129 4.16 22.98 10.22
N PHE A 130 3.15 22.86 9.35
CA PHE A 130 3.39 22.64 7.93
C PHE A 130 4.08 23.83 7.26
N PHE A 131 3.62 25.06 7.53
CA PHE A 131 4.24 26.24 6.95
C PHE A 131 5.59 26.57 7.58
N ASP A 132 5.75 26.36 8.88
CA ASP A 132 7.02 26.57 9.57
C ASP A 132 8.08 25.57 9.08
N LEU A 133 7.76 24.27 9.00
CA LEU A 133 8.72 23.27 8.50
C LEU A 133 9.08 23.50 7.01
N GLY A 134 8.14 24.10 6.26
CA GLY A 134 8.31 24.50 4.86
C GLY A 134 8.77 25.95 4.67
N ARG A 135 9.29 26.62 5.71
CA ARG A 135 9.71 28.04 5.67
C ARG A 135 10.85 28.33 4.70
N THR A 136 11.60 27.30 4.31
CA THR A 136 12.63 27.37 3.26
C THR A 136 12.30 26.42 2.12
N GLU A 137 12.81 26.69 0.93
CA GLU A 137 12.59 25.81 -0.24
C GLU A 137 13.40 24.51 -0.18
N ASN A 138 14.34 24.40 0.76
CA ASN A 138 15.26 23.26 0.88
C ASN A 138 14.58 21.99 1.42
N LYS A 139 13.33 22.08 1.89
CA LYS A 139 12.63 20.96 2.53
C LYS A 139 11.14 20.98 2.22
N ARG A 140 10.61 19.84 1.78
CA ARG A 140 9.18 19.59 1.67
C ARG A 140 8.61 19.39 3.08
N PRO A 141 7.62 20.18 3.51
CA PRO A 141 7.04 20.02 4.83
C PRO A 141 6.30 18.69 4.94
N PHE A 142 6.52 18.00 6.06
CA PHE A 142 5.87 16.75 6.41
C PHE A 142 5.36 16.85 7.84
N VAL A 143 4.07 16.60 8.04
CA VAL A 143 3.47 16.51 9.36
C VAL A 143 2.69 15.20 9.43
N PHE A 144 2.86 14.46 10.52
CA PHE A 144 2.05 13.27 10.80
C PHE A 144 1.09 13.58 11.93
N SER A 145 -0.21 13.44 11.73
CA SER A 145 -1.19 13.93 12.71
C SER A 145 -2.46 13.11 12.76
N ARG A 146 -3.16 13.17 13.90
CA ARG A 146 -4.52 12.64 14.02
C ARG A 146 -5.48 13.41 13.11
N TRP A 147 -6.72 12.93 13.04
CA TRP A 147 -7.81 13.62 12.35
C TRP A 147 -8.03 15.04 12.91
N GLY A 148 -7.68 16.06 12.12
CA GLY A 148 -7.85 17.47 12.45
C GLY A 148 -9.12 18.11 11.89
N GLY A 149 -10.08 17.32 11.38
CA GLY A 149 -11.31 17.84 10.78
C GLY A 149 -11.24 18.07 9.27
N LEU A 150 -12.38 18.51 8.70
CA LEU A 150 -12.49 18.78 7.27
C LEU A 150 -11.54 19.89 6.82
N GLY A 151 -10.95 19.71 5.63
CA GLY A 151 -9.99 20.66 5.07
C GLY A 151 -8.59 20.59 5.69
N ASN A 152 -8.39 19.89 6.81
CA ASN A 152 -7.07 19.78 7.43
C ASN A 152 -6.10 18.89 6.63
N HIS A 153 -6.60 17.99 5.79
CA HIS A 153 -5.82 17.12 4.89
C HIS A 153 -4.78 17.84 4.00
N ARG A 154 -4.88 19.17 3.90
CA ARG A 154 -3.90 20.03 3.23
C ARG A 154 -2.53 20.01 3.88
N TYR A 155 -2.43 19.64 5.15
CA TYR A 155 -1.20 19.78 5.94
C TYR A 155 -0.60 18.43 6.36
N PRO A 156 -1.30 17.53 7.07
CA PRO A 156 -0.67 16.32 7.56
C PRO A 156 -1.06 15.09 6.72
N ILE A 157 -0.20 14.08 6.81
CA ILE A 157 -0.64 12.69 6.68
C ILE A 157 -1.47 12.36 7.93
N GLY A 158 -2.75 12.05 7.71
CA GLY A 158 -3.69 11.63 8.74
C GLY A 158 -3.55 10.14 9.10
N PHE A 159 -3.97 9.75 10.31
CA PHE A 159 -4.06 8.33 10.67
C PHE A 159 -5.30 7.96 11.50
N SER A 160 -5.67 6.68 11.44
CA SER A 160 -6.87 6.10 12.07
C SER A 160 -6.91 6.10 13.60
N GLY A 161 -5.80 6.46 14.27
CA GLY A 161 -5.66 6.36 15.72
C GLY A 161 -5.48 4.93 16.23
N ASP A 162 -5.82 4.76 17.51
CA ASP A 162 -5.43 3.63 18.35
C ASP A 162 -6.34 2.40 18.13
N THR A 163 -6.10 1.67 17.04
CA THR A 163 -6.89 0.49 16.67
C THR A 163 -6.68 -0.71 17.62
N ILE A 164 -7.72 -1.52 17.83
CA ILE A 164 -7.60 -2.76 18.60
C ILE A 164 -6.98 -3.87 17.75
N VAL A 165 -6.07 -4.68 18.31
CA VAL A 165 -5.54 -5.89 17.63
C VAL A 165 -6.64 -6.94 17.47
N SER A 166 -7.35 -6.90 16.34
CA SER A 166 -8.48 -7.79 16.03
C SER A 166 -8.75 -7.87 14.53
N TRP A 167 -9.42 -8.93 14.10
CA TRP A 167 -9.86 -9.10 12.71
C TRP A 167 -10.95 -8.08 12.33
N GLU A 168 -11.79 -7.68 13.27
CA GLU A 168 -12.80 -6.64 13.08
C GLU A 168 -12.15 -5.29 12.75
N SER A 169 -11.07 -4.93 13.46
CA SER A 169 -10.30 -3.72 13.15
C SER A 169 -9.69 -3.78 11.75
N LEU A 170 -9.04 -4.90 11.38
CA LEU A 170 -8.48 -5.08 10.04
C LEU A 170 -9.58 -5.01 8.96
N ALA A 171 -10.73 -5.66 9.18
CA ALA A 171 -11.86 -5.65 8.25
C ALA A 171 -12.47 -4.26 8.05
N PHE A 172 -12.32 -3.37 9.02
CA PHE A 172 -12.77 -1.98 8.96
C PHE A 172 -11.78 -1.04 8.24
N GLN A 173 -10.46 -1.33 8.27
CA GLN A 173 -9.46 -0.41 7.73
C GLN A 173 -9.59 -0.08 6.24
N PRO A 174 -9.91 -1.03 5.33
CA PRO A 174 -10.15 -0.69 3.93
C PRO A 174 -11.28 0.32 3.78
N TYR A 175 -12.43 0.08 4.41
CA TYR A 175 -13.56 1.01 4.38
C TYR A 175 -13.17 2.38 4.93
N PHE A 176 -12.46 2.42 6.06
CA PHE A 176 -12.06 3.69 6.66
C PHE A 176 -11.11 4.48 5.74
N THR A 177 -10.10 3.81 5.17
CA THR A 177 -9.19 4.41 4.18
C THR A 177 -9.96 4.97 2.97
N LEU A 178 -10.96 4.24 2.48
CA LEU A 178 -11.80 4.70 1.38
C LEU A 178 -12.63 5.93 1.74
N THR A 179 -13.23 5.96 2.93
CA THR A 179 -13.99 7.13 3.39
C THR A 179 -13.10 8.34 3.70
N ALA A 180 -11.84 8.13 4.11
CA ALA A 180 -10.87 9.21 4.30
C ALA A 180 -10.56 9.91 2.97
N ALA A 181 -10.43 9.14 1.88
CA ALA A 181 -10.23 9.69 0.53
C ALA A 181 -11.38 10.63 0.10
N ASN A 182 -12.63 10.34 0.47
CA ASN A 182 -13.80 11.19 0.16
C ASN A 182 -13.72 12.60 0.76
N VAL A 183 -12.94 12.78 1.82
CA VAL A 183 -12.78 14.06 2.53
C VAL A 183 -11.39 14.67 2.33
N GLY A 184 -10.67 14.22 1.30
CA GLY A 184 -9.36 14.73 0.90
C GLY A 184 -8.17 14.14 1.68
N TYR A 185 -8.38 13.16 2.55
CA TYR A 185 -7.28 12.42 3.17
C TYR A 185 -6.82 11.27 2.25
N GLY A 186 -6.25 11.62 1.10
CA GLY A 186 -5.72 10.65 0.12
C GLY A 186 -4.50 9.86 0.60
N TRP A 187 -3.70 10.44 1.50
CA TRP A 187 -2.56 9.80 2.16
C TRP A 187 -2.90 9.43 3.60
N TRP A 188 -3.88 8.55 3.76
CA TRP A 188 -4.31 8.07 5.07
C TRP A 188 -3.44 6.90 5.56
N SER A 189 -3.08 6.94 6.84
CA SER A 189 -2.31 5.91 7.53
C SER A 189 -3.14 5.19 8.58
N HIS A 190 -2.65 4.04 9.01
CA HIS A 190 -3.21 3.25 10.11
C HIS A 190 -2.10 2.36 10.68
N ASP A 191 -2.36 1.79 11.85
CA ASP A 191 -1.38 0.98 12.57
C ASP A 191 -1.42 -0.45 12.05
N ILE A 192 -0.47 -0.81 11.19
CA ILE A 192 -0.39 -2.15 10.63
C ILE A 192 -0.10 -3.15 11.77
N GLY A 193 -1.01 -4.10 11.95
CA GLY A 193 -1.01 -5.07 13.06
C GLY A 193 -1.87 -4.66 14.26
N GLY A 194 -2.42 -3.44 14.27
CA GLY A 194 -3.22 -2.89 15.37
C GLY A 194 -2.38 -2.11 16.40
N HIS A 195 -3.00 -1.20 17.15
CA HIS A 195 -2.30 -0.35 18.11
C HIS A 195 -2.21 -0.95 19.53
N MET A 196 -3.35 -1.39 20.07
CA MET A 196 -3.49 -1.76 21.48
C MET A 196 -4.50 -2.88 21.74
N GLY A 197 -4.46 -3.47 22.93
CA GLY A 197 -5.41 -4.49 23.38
C GLY A 197 -5.49 -5.71 22.44
N GLY A 198 -6.57 -6.49 22.58
CA GLY A 198 -6.83 -7.61 21.67
C GLY A 198 -5.89 -8.80 21.86
N VAL A 199 -5.79 -9.63 20.82
CA VAL A 199 -5.00 -10.87 20.81
C VAL A 199 -4.06 -10.86 19.62
N GLU A 200 -2.76 -10.95 19.90
CA GLU A 200 -1.74 -11.03 18.87
C GLU A 200 -1.92 -12.33 18.06
N ASP A 201 -2.10 -12.20 16.76
CA ASP A 201 -2.29 -13.32 15.85
C ASP A 201 -1.40 -13.17 14.61
N ARG A 202 -0.72 -14.26 14.26
CA ARG A 202 0.26 -14.27 13.18
C ARG A 202 -0.36 -14.06 11.81
N GLU A 203 -1.55 -14.62 11.62
CA GLU A 203 -2.27 -14.53 10.35
C GLU A 203 -2.80 -13.11 10.19
N LEU A 204 -3.42 -12.56 11.25
CA LEU A 204 -3.86 -11.18 11.33
C LEU A 204 -2.72 -10.20 11.00
N TYR A 205 -1.56 -10.31 11.65
CA TYR A 205 -0.40 -9.46 11.36
C TYR A 205 0.03 -9.56 9.89
N THR A 206 0.14 -10.79 9.38
CA THR A 206 0.54 -11.03 7.98
C THR A 206 -0.45 -10.41 7.00
N ARG A 207 -1.76 -10.61 7.19
CA ARG A 207 -2.81 -10.02 6.36
C ARG A 207 -2.83 -8.50 6.44
N TRP A 208 -2.53 -7.94 7.61
CA TRP A 208 -2.45 -6.49 7.78
C TRP A 208 -1.25 -5.90 7.05
N VAL A 209 -0.08 -6.54 7.10
CA VAL A 209 1.10 -6.15 6.32
C VAL A 209 0.78 -6.18 4.82
N GLN A 210 0.13 -7.25 4.36
CA GLN A 210 -0.29 -7.40 2.97
C GLN A 210 -1.24 -6.29 2.50
N PHE A 211 -2.23 -5.93 3.31
CA PHE A 211 -3.08 -4.76 3.06
C PHE A 211 -2.27 -3.45 3.06
N GLY A 212 -1.34 -3.31 4.01
CA GLY A 212 -0.47 -2.14 4.14
C GLY A 212 0.35 -1.86 2.88
N VAL A 213 0.82 -2.89 2.16
CA VAL A 213 1.54 -2.75 0.88
C VAL A 213 0.73 -1.92 -0.13
N PHE A 214 -0.58 -2.10 -0.14
CA PHE A 214 -1.51 -1.42 -1.03
C PHE A 214 -2.33 -0.33 -0.34
N SER A 215 -1.81 0.22 0.76
CA SER A 215 -2.37 1.38 1.45
C SER A 215 -1.57 2.65 1.10
N PRO A 216 -2.12 3.86 1.31
CA PRO A 216 -1.36 5.08 1.00
C PRO A 216 -0.06 5.16 1.80
N VAL A 217 -0.10 4.85 3.10
CA VAL A 217 1.08 4.84 3.99
C VAL A 217 1.31 3.45 4.55
N PHE A 218 2.56 2.99 4.52
CA PHE A 218 2.99 1.73 5.12
C PHE A 218 3.64 2.00 6.48
N ARG A 219 2.93 1.78 7.59
CA ARG A 219 3.41 2.10 8.94
C ARG A 219 3.13 0.98 9.93
N LEU A 220 4.19 0.31 10.39
CA LEU A 220 4.11 -0.63 11.51
C LEU A 220 4.17 0.18 12.81
N HIS A 221 3.14 0.08 13.65
CA HIS A 221 3.10 0.84 14.91
C HIS A 221 2.21 0.16 15.96
N SER A 222 2.52 0.39 17.23
CA SER A 222 1.71 0.01 18.39
C SER A 222 2.09 0.82 19.62
N ASN A 223 1.30 0.69 20.68
CA ASN A 223 1.71 1.14 22.00
C ASN A 223 2.94 0.35 22.53
N LYS A 224 3.51 0.81 23.65
CA LYS A 224 4.65 0.18 24.35
C LYS A 224 4.24 -1.08 25.14
N ASN A 225 3.46 -1.97 24.53
CA ASN A 225 3.18 -3.28 25.10
C ASN A 225 4.17 -4.31 24.51
N PRO A 226 5.02 -4.98 25.31
CA PRO A 226 5.99 -5.95 24.80
C PRO A 226 5.34 -7.18 24.13
N PHE A 227 4.04 -7.38 24.33
CA PHE A 227 3.30 -8.48 23.70
C PHE A 227 2.72 -8.14 22.32
N HIS A 228 2.75 -6.86 21.90
CA HIS A 228 2.39 -6.47 20.54
C HIS A 228 3.62 -6.58 19.63
N ARG A 229 3.58 -7.51 18.67
CA ARG A 229 4.72 -7.82 17.80
C ARG A 229 4.52 -7.14 16.46
N ARG A 230 5.31 -6.10 16.17
CA ARG A 230 5.21 -5.32 14.93
C ARG A 230 6.39 -5.55 13.98
N LEU A 231 7.42 -6.25 14.44
CA LEU A 231 8.62 -6.48 13.65
C LEU A 231 8.57 -7.89 13.03
N PRO A 232 8.80 -8.05 11.71
CA PRO A 232 8.73 -9.34 11.03
C PRO A 232 9.51 -10.47 11.69
N TRP A 233 10.70 -10.18 12.23
CA TRP A 233 11.60 -11.16 12.85
C TRP A 233 11.18 -11.62 14.25
N GLN A 234 10.08 -11.11 14.80
CA GLN A 234 9.47 -11.60 16.03
C GLN A 234 8.53 -12.81 15.81
N TYR A 235 8.36 -13.22 14.55
CA TYR A 235 7.56 -14.36 14.12
C TYR A 235 8.42 -15.48 13.53
N ASP A 236 7.81 -16.60 13.16
CA ASP A 236 8.53 -17.69 12.51
C ASP A 236 8.93 -17.39 11.05
N GLU A 237 9.67 -18.32 10.47
CA GLU A 237 10.22 -18.21 9.12
C GLU A 237 9.16 -17.98 8.03
N GLU A 238 7.98 -18.60 8.14
CA GLU A 238 6.92 -18.42 7.15
C GLU A 238 6.43 -16.95 7.15
N VAL A 239 6.06 -16.44 8.32
CA VAL A 239 5.56 -15.06 8.47
C VAL A 239 6.66 -14.06 8.13
N PHE A 240 7.89 -14.29 8.60
CA PHE A 240 9.04 -13.45 8.30
C PHE A 240 9.26 -13.33 6.79
N ASN A 241 9.32 -14.44 6.05
CA ASN A 241 9.57 -14.43 4.62
C ASN A 241 8.43 -13.75 3.85
N ILE A 242 7.16 -14.04 4.19
CA ILE A 242 6.00 -13.43 3.52
C ILE A 242 5.97 -11.92 3.74
N THR A 243 6.18 -11.47 4.98
CA THR A 243 6.13 -10.04 5.29
C THR A 243 7.36 -9.29 4.78
N ARG A 244 8.54 -9.91 4.76
CA ARG A 244 9.73 -9.37 4.08
C ARG A 244 9.49 -9.16 2.58
N ASP A 245 9.00 -10.19 1.88
CA ASP A 245 8.76 -10.10 0.44
C ASP A 245 7.70 -9.04 0.12
N ALA A 246 6.64 -8.93 0.95
CA ALA A 246 5.63 -7.89 0.84
C ALA A 246 6.20 -6.48 1.06
N MET A 247 7.03 -6.28 2.09
CA MET A 247 7.69 -4.99 2.37
C MET A 247 8.68 -4.59 1.27
N GLN A 248 9.44 -5.54 0.71
CA GLN A 248 10.33 -5.28 -0.41
C GLN A 248 9.55 -4.96 -1.69
N PHE A 249 8.41 -5.61 -1.93
CA PHE A 249 7.54 -5.25 -3.04
C PHE A 249 6.92 -3.85 -2.86
N ARG A 250 6.53 -3.47 -1.64
CA ARG A 250 6.12 -2.09 -1.31
C ARG A 250 7.20 -1.08 -1.67
N HIS A 251 8.45 -1.42 -1.41
CA HIS A 251 9.59 -0.57 -1.75
C HIS A 251 9.75 -0.44 -3.28
N MET A 252 9.72 -1.56 -4.00
CA MET A 252 9.74 -1.55 -5.47
C MET A 252 8.61 -0.71 -6.07
N LEU A 253 7.47 -0.56 -5.40
CA LEU A 253 6.36 0.29 -5.87
C LEU A 253 6.62 1.80 -5.74
N ILE A 254 7.73 2.27 -5.17
CA ILE A 254 7.99 3.70 -4.98
C ILE A 254 7.80 4.53 -6.27
N PRO A 255 8.34 4.17 -7.45
CA PRO A 255 8.12 4.96 -8.67
C PRO A 255 6.64 5.10 -9.03
N TYR A 256 5.86 4.02 -8.90
CA TYR A 256 4.41 4.06 -9.10
C TYR A 256 3.71 4.93 -8.06
N LEU A 257 3.98 4.71 -6.77
CA LEU A 257 3.38 5.43 -5.65
C LEU A 257 3.70 6.93 -5.68
N TYR A 258 4.93 7.29 -6.02
CA TYR A 258 5.38 8.67 -6.09
C TYR A 258 4.74 9.40 -7.26
N THR A 259 4.58 8.71 -8.40
CA THR A 259 3.76 9.23 -9.51
C THR A 259 2.30 9.42 -9.09
N MET A 260 1.72 8.49 -8.32
CA MET A 260 0.36 8.68 -7.78
C MET A 260 0.28 9.82 -6.76
N ALA A 261 1.36 10.09 -6.01
CA ALA A 261 1.45 11.24 -5.11
C ALA A 261 1.40 12.57 -5.88
N TRP A 262 2.16 12.66 -6.97
CA TRP A 262 2.13 13.80 -7.87
C TRP A 262 0.76 13.99 -8.54
N LYS A 263 0.15 12.90 -9.05
CA LYS A 263 -1.23 12.96 -9.56
C LYS A 263 -2.21 13.43 -8.51
N TYR A 264 -2.06 13.00 -7.26
CA TYR A 264 -2.92 13.49 -6.19
C TYR A 264 -2.73 15.00 -5.96
N SER A 265 -1.49 15.49 -5.88
CA SER A 265 -1.23 16.91 -5.64
C SER A 265 -1.64 17.82 -6.81
N ASN A 266 -1.60 17.32 -8.04
CA ASN A 266 -1.89 18.11 -9.25
C ASN A 266 -3.32 17.95 -9.79
N GLU A 267 -3.88 16.73 -9.70
CA GLU A 267 -5.18 16.36 -10.28
C GLU A 267 -6.25 16.04 -9.23
N GLY A 268 -5.88 15.90 -7.95
CA GLY A 268 -6.81 15.56 -6.87
C GLY A 268 -7.24 14.08 -6.83
N LEU A 269 -6.55 13.20 -7.57
CA LEU A 269 -6.86 11.76 -7.63
C LEU A 269 -6.01 10.96 -6.61
N PRO A 270 -6.60 10.46 -5.51
CA PRO A 270 -5.83 9.76 -4.47
C PRO A 270 -5.34 8.39 -4.97
N VAL A 271 -4.28 7.86 -4.36
CA VAL A 271 -3.75 6.52 -4.71
C VAL A 271 -4.72 5.40 -4.33
N VAL A 272 -5.59 5.59 -3.35
CA VAL A 272 -6.67 4.65 -3.02
C VAL A 272 -8.00 5.32 -3.34
N MET A 273 -8.72 4.76 -4.30
CA MET A 273 -10.01 5.28 -4.75
C MET A 273 -11.12 4.24 -4.56
N PRO A 274 -12.24 4.61 -3.92
CA PRO A 274 -13.42 3.78 -3.88
C PRO A 274 -13.92 3.44 -5.29
N MET A 275 -14.52 2.27 -5.45
CA MET A 275 -14.99 1.80 -6.76
C MET A 275 -15.97 2.78 -7.42
N TYR A 276 -16.81 3.45 -6.64
CA TYR A 276 -17.80 4.42 -7.12
C TYR A 276 -17.20 5.73 -7.66
N TYR A 277 -15.89 5.98 -7.53
CA TYR A 277 -15.26 7.13 -8.19
C TYR A 277 -15.28 6.98 -9.71
N ASN A 278 -15.09 5.75 -10.21
CA ASN A 278 -15.09 5.45 -11.64
C ASN A 278 -16.41 4.86 -12.13
N HIS A 279 -17.27 4.41 -11.21
CA HIS A 279 -18.56 3.77 -11.49
C HIS A 279 -19.68 4.35 -10.62
N PRO A 280 -19.97 5.66 -10.72
CA PRO A 280 -20.93 6.33 -9.84
C PRO A 280 -22.38 5.90 -10.09
N ASP A 281 -22.68 5.39 -11.28
CA ASP A 281 -24.03 4.96 -11.68
C ASP A 281 -24.31 3.47 -11.37
N GLU A 282 -23.33 2.77 -10.78
CA GLU A 282 -23.42 1.34 -10.47
C GLU A 282 -23.58 1.10 -8.97
N ASP A 283 -24.78 0.68 -8.53
CA ASP A 283 -25.08 0.36 -7.12
C ASP A 283 -24.08 -0.63 -6.49
N ILE A 284 -23.56 -1.55 -7.30
CA ILE A 284 -22.56 -2.53 -6.87
C ILE A 284 -21.26 -1.88 -6.40
N ALA A 285 -20.86 -0.74 -6.98
CA ALA A 285 -19.63 -0.04 -6.64
C ALA A 285 -19.65 0.51 -5.19
N TYR A 286 -20.82 0.92 -4.70
CA TYR A 286 -21.02 1.40 -3.33
C TYR A 286 -21.00 0.27 -2.29
N GLN A 287 -21.16 -0.99 -2.72
CA GLN A 287 -21.11 -2.17 -1.84
C GLN A 287 -19.68 -2.72 -1.67
N CYS A 288 -18.72 -2.25 -2.49
CA CYS A 288 -17.32 -2.67 -2.46
C CYS A 288 -16.54 -1.98 -1.33
N THR A 289 -16.82 -2.31 -0.07
CA THR A 289 -16.19 -1.68 1.11
C THR A 289 -14.77 -2.19 1.42
N LYS A 290 -14.36 -3.30 0.79
CA LYS A 290 -13.07 -3.99 0.99
C LYS A 290 -12.31 -4.19 -0.32
N GLN A 291 -12.59 -3.36 -1.29
CA GLN A 291 -12.03 -3.40 -2.63
C GLN A 291 -11.94 -1.97 -3.16
N TYR A 292 -10.86 -1.66 -3.85
CA TYR A 292 -10.59 -0.31 -4.32
C TYR A 292 -9.67 -0.29 -5.53
N TYR A 293 -9.72 0.81 -6.28
CA TYR A 293 -8.68 1.15 -7.24
C TYR A 293 -7.42 1.58 -6.48
N PHE A 294 -6.29 1.00 -6.86
CA PHE A 294 -4.97 1.35 -6.35
C PHE A 294 -4.18 2.05 -7.45
N GLY A 295 -4.21 3.37 -7.41
CA GLY A 295 -3.73 4.26 -8.46
C GLY A 295 -4.52 4.08 -9.75
N SER A 296 -3.83 4.22 -10.88
CA SER A 296 -4.44 4.21 -12.21
C SER A 296 -4.52 2.81 -12.84
N GLU A 297 -3.79 1.83 -12.32
CA GLU A 297 -3.48 0.60 -13.05
C GLU A 297 -4.07 -0.68 -12.42
N MET A 298 -4.40 -0.65 -11.13
CA MET A 298 -4.77 -1.86 -10.37
C MET A 298 -6.07 -1.71 -9.58
N ILE A 299 -6.71 -2.84 -9.32
CA ILE A 299 -7.73 -3.04 -8.30
C ILE A 299 -7.18 -3.99 -7.25
N VAL A 300 -7.35 -3.65 -5.97
CA VAL A 300 -6.89 -4.46 -4.84
C VAL A 300 -8.08 -4.86 -3.98
N SER A 301 -8.09 -6.11 -3.49
CA SER A 301 -9.08 -6.58 -2.53
C SER A 301 -8.42 -7.49 -1.48
N PRO A 302 -7.89 -6.93 -0.39
CA PRO A 302 -7.14 -7.69 0.59
C PRO A 302 -8.01 -8.72 1.31
N PHE A 303 -7.40 -9.83 1.74
CA PHE A 303 -8.03 -10.75 2.69
C PHE A 303 -8.02 -10.12 4.08
N VAL A 304 -9.20 -9.82 4.61
CA VAL A 304 -9.39 -9.16 5.92
C VAL A 304 -10.25 -10.00 6.86
N SER A 305 -10.17 -11.32 6.71
CA SER A 305 -10.85 -12.29 7.54
C SER A 305 -9.95 -13.51 7.69
N PRO A 306 -10.04 -14.24 8.82
CA PRO A 306 -9.22 -15.42 9.05
C PRO A 306 -9.43 -16.45 7.95
N THR A 307 -8.39 -17.23 7.71
CA THR A 307 -8.44 -18.45 6.92
C THR A 307 -9.50 -19.38 7.52
N ASP A 308 -10.38 -19.90 6.66
CA ASP A 308 -11.40 -20.84 7.11
C ASP A 308 -10.74 -22.17 7.52
N LYS A 309 -11.10 -22.69 8.70
CA LYS A 309 -10.42 -23.84 9.31
C LYS A 309 -10.61 -25.15 8.55
N ASP A 310 -11.67 -25.25 7.77
CA ASP A 310 -12.02 -26.45 7.01
C ASP A 310 -11.35 -26.41 5.64
N THR A 311 -11.34 -25.26 4.96
CA THR A 311 -10.70 -25.11 3.64
C THR A 311 -9.20 -24.79 3.72
N GLY A 312 -8.71 -24.22 4.82
CA GLY A 312 -7.34 -23.72 4.89
C GLY A 312 -7.07 -22.57 3.90
N LEU A 313 -8.13 -21.88 3.44
CA LEU A 313 -8.04 -20.72 2.53
C LEU A 313 -8.76 -19.51 3.11
N ALA A 314 -8.22 -18.32 2.85
CA ALA A 314 -8.95 -17.08 3.01
C ALA A 314 -9.85 -16.85 1.78
N ARG A 315 -10.97 -16.15 1.99
CA ARG A 315 -11.97 -15.87 0.95
C ARG A 315 -12.30 -14.38 0.90
N GLN A 316 -12.47 -13.84 -0.30
CA GLN A 316 -12.96 -12.48 -0.51
C GLN A 316 -13.91 -12.43 -1.70
N VAL A 317 -14.93 -11.56 -1.67
CA VAL A 317 -15.80 -11.32 -2.84
C VAL A 317 -15.34 -10.05 -3.53
N VAL A 318 -15.05 -10.16 -4.82
CA VAL A 318 -14.48 -9.12 -5.66
C VAL A 318 -15.43 -8.85 -6.82
N TRP A 319 -15.68 -7.58 -7.11
CA TRP A 319 -16.36 -7.15 -8.32
C TRP A 319 -15.35 -6.48 -9.25
N LEU A 320 -15.07 -7.07 -10.40
CA LEU A 320 -14.29 -6.36 -11.42
C LEU A 320 -15.28 -5.70 -12.39
N PRO A 321 -15.17 -4.38 -12.64
CA PRO A 321 -15.99 -3.70 -13.65
C PRO A 321 -15.82 -4.30 -15.03
N GLU A 322 -16.75 -4.00 -15.95
CA GLU A 322 -16.70 -4.49 -17.33
C GLU A 322 -15.32 -4.25 -17.98
N GLY A 323 -14.83 -5.26 -18.69
CA GLY A 323 -13.53 -5.25 -19.35
C GLY A 323 -12.66 -6.46 -18.98
N ASP A 324 -11.44 -6.44 -19.49
CA ASP A 324 -10.45 -7.48 -19.28
C ASP A 324 -9.52 -7.11 -18.11
N TRP A 325 -9.33 -8.06 -17.19
CA TRP A 325 -8.46 -7.91 -16.02
C TRP A 325 -7.52 -9.10 -15.91
N PHE A 326 -6.38 -8.89 -15.26
CA PHE A 326 -5.36 -9.91 -15.06
C PHE A 326 -4.96 -9.95 -13.60
N ASP A 327 -4.86 -11.14 -13.01
CA ASP A 327 -4.22 -11.29 -11.71
C ASP A 327 -2.78 -10.79 -11.80
N PHE A 328 -2.42 -9.80 -10.99
CA PHE A 328 -1.14 -9.08 -11.09
C PHE A 328 0.06 -10.02 -10.93
N CYS A 329 -0.04 -11.00 -10.04
CA CYS A 329 1.04 -11.93 -9.72
C CYS A 329 1.20 -12.99 -10.82
N THR A 330 0.10 -13.67 -11.15
CA THR A 330 0.09 -14.89 -11.97
C THR A 330 -0.17 -14.65 -13.44
N GLY A 331 -0.76 -13.51 -13.82
CA GLY A 331 -1.20 -13.23 -15.17
C GLY A 331 -2.52 -13.92 -15.57
N GLU A 332 -3.22 -14.58 -14.62
CA GLU A 332 -4.49 -15.24 -14.90
C GLU A 332 -5.53 -14.24 -15.43
N TYR A 333 -6.17 -14.60 -16.53
CA TYR A 333 -7.22 -13.80 -17.14
C TYR A 333 -8.53 -13.85 -16.34
N ASN A 334 -9.11 -12.67 -16.17
CA ASN A 334 -10.29 -12.44 -15.38
C ASN A 334 -11.24 -11.51 -16.14
N GLU A 335 -12.30 -12.07 -16.73
CA GLU A 335 -13.39 -11.29 -17.33
C GLU A 335 -14.11 -10.46 -16.25
N GLY A 336 -14.41 -9.20 -16.56
CA GLY A 336 -15.12 -8.25 -15.72
C GLY A 336 -16.64 -8.29 -15.88
N GLY A 337 -17.34 -7.40 -15.18
CA GLY A 337 -18.79 -7.22 -15.24
C GLY A 337 -19.59 -8.00 -14.19
N PHE A 338 -18.93 -8.81 -13.35
CA PHE A 338 -19.63 -9.62 -12.34
C PHE A 338 -18.82 -9.82 -11.04
N ARG A 339 -19.53 -10.23 -9.99
CA ARG A 339 -18.92 -10.62 -8.72
C ARG A 339 -18.35 -12.03 -8.81
N ARG A 340 -17.18 -12.23 -8.22
CA ARG A 340 -16.56 -13.53 -8.00
C ARG A 340 -16.00 -13.64 -6.60
N ALA A 341 -16.05 -14.83 -6.04
CA ALA A 341 -15.25 -15.14 -4.87
C ALA A 341 -13.82 -15.49 -5.32
N VAL A 342 -12.84 -15.00 -4.57
CA VAL A 342 -11.44 -15.32 -4.74
C VAL A 342 -10.94 -15.98 -3.47
N TYR A 343 -10.08 -16.96 -3.64
CA TYR A 343 -9.50 -17.75 -2.56
C TYR A 343 -7.99 -17.66 -2.61
N GLY A 344 -7.35 -17.66 -1.45
CA GLY A 344 -5.90 -17.55 -1.35
C GLY A 344 -5.34 -18.14 -0.07
N THR A 345 -4.11 -18.61 -0.18
CA THR A 345 -3.27 -19.01 0.95
C THR A 345 -2.74 -17.78 1.67
N LEU A 346 -1.96 -17.97 2.74
CA LEU A 346 -1.31 -16.88 3.47
C LEU A 346 -0.39 -16.02 2.59
N ARG A 347 0.11 -16.55 1.47
CA ARG A 347 1.00 -15.82 0.54
C ARG A 347 0.26 -14.91 -0.43
N ASP A 348 -1.03 -15.15 -0.64
CA ASP A 348 -1.78 -14.53 -1.73
C ASP A 348 -2.46 -13.25 -1.28
N ILE A 349 -2.43 -12.23 -2.15
CA ILE A 349 -3.20 -10.99 -2.03
C ILE A 349 -3.90 -10.76 -3.36
N PRO A 350 -5.24 -10.65 -3.42
CA PRO A 350 -5.94 -10.40 -4.67
C PRO A 350 -5.66 -8.99 -5.20
N VAL A 351 -4.94 -8.94 -6.33
CA VAL A 351 -4.57 -7.71 -7.03
C VAL A 351 -4.79 -7.94 -8.52
N PHE A 352 -5.53 -7.06 -9.17
CA PHE A 352 -5.94 -7.19 -10.57
C PHE A 352 -5.46 -5.98 -11.36
N ALA A 353 -4.62 -6.21 -12.37
CA ALA A 353 -4.22 -5.18 -13.33
C ALA A 353 -5.27 -5.08 -14.44
N LYS A 354 -5.59 -3.84 -14.86
CA LYS A 354 -6.48 -3.62 -16.01
C LYS A 354 -5.78 -4.03 -17.32
N ALA A 355 -6.55 -4.35 -18.36
CA ALA A 355 -5.98 -4.47 -19.70
C ALA A 355 -5.22 -3.21 -20.13
N GLY A 356 -4.05 -3.41 -20.72
CA GLY A 356 -3.12 -2.34 -21.07
C GLY A 356 -2.30 -1.78 -19.90
N ALA A 357 -2.39 -2.34 -18.69
CA ALA A 357 -1.74 -1.74 -17.53
C ALA A 357 -0.21 -1.64 -17.68
N ILE A 358 0.35 -0.52 -17.22
CA ILE A 358 1.80 -0.24 -17.21
C ILE A 358 2.21 0.12 -15.78
N ILE A 359 2.97 -0.74 -15.11
CA ILE A 359 3.35 -0.57 -13.71
C ILE A 359 4.89 -0.47 -13.60
N PRO A 360 5.45 0.72 -13.34
CA PRO A 360 6.88 0.87 -13.05
C PRO A 360 7.20 0.42 -11.64
N LEU A 361 8.26 -0.36 -11.52
CA LEU A 361 8.85 -0.82 -10.27
C LEU A 361 10.32 -0.40 -10.23
N GLY A 362 10.75 0.12 -9.09
CA GLY A 362 12.16 0.27 -8.76
C GLY A 362 12.81 -1.08 -8.49
N GLU A 363 14.12 -1.07 -8.29
CA GLU A 363 14.87 -2.27 -7.94
C GLU A 363 14.48 -2.81 -6.55
N ARG A 364 14.60 -4.13 -6.39
CA ARG A 364 14.52 -4.76 -5.07
C ARG A 364 15.77 -4.40 -4.27
N SER A 365 15.64 -3.38 -3.41
CA SER A 365 16.71 -2.99 -2.49
C SER A 365 16.67 -3.78 -1.18
N GLU A 366 17.84 -4.10 -0.62
CA GLU A 366 17.96 -4.57 0.76
C GLU A 366 17.91 -3.42 1.77
N TRP A 367 18.44 -2.25 1.41
CA TRP A 367 18.50 -1.07 2.26
C TRP A 367 18.62 0.23 1.43
N GLY A 368 18.04 1.34 1.89
CA GLY A 368 18.01 2.58 1.10
C GLY A 368 17.20 2.41 -0.18
N GLY A 369 17.61 3.02 -1.30
CA GLY A 369 16.96 2.82 -2.62
C GLY A 369 15.71 3.67 -2.87
N VAL A 370 15.51 4.75 -2.12
CA VAL A 370 14.37 5.68 -2.27
C VAL A 370 14.62 6.80 -3.30
N ASN A 371 15.85 6.89 -3.82
CA ASN A 371 16.21 7.84 -4.88
C ASN A 371 15.65 7.39 -6.24
N ASN A 372 15.72 8.27 -7.24
CA ASN A 372 15.37 7.93 -8.62
C ASN A 372 16.21 6.71 -9.07
N PRO A 373 15.57 5.61 -9.49
CA PRO A 373 16.26 4.34 -9.67
C PRO A 373 17.13 4.33 -10.94
N GLU A 374 18.33 3.75 -10.83
CA GLU A 374 19.23 3.44 -11.96
C GLU A 374 18.72 2.27 -12.80
N LYS A 375 17.95 1.39 -12.18
CA LYS A 375 17.32 0.24 -12.81
C LYS A 375 15.83 0.18 -12.49
N MET A 376 14.99 0.00 -13.51
CA MET A 376 13.56 -0.18 -13.35
C MET A 376 13.04 -1.43 -14.05
N THR A 377 12.02 -2.04 -13.45
CA THR A 377 11.22 -3.07 -14.09
C THR A 377 9.86 -2.49 -14.45
N ILE A 378 9.46 -2.57 -15.72
CA ILE A 378 8.13 -2.16 -16.16
C ILE A 378 7.29 -3.41 -16.44
N ILE A 379 6.23 -3.60 -15.66
CA ILE A 379 5.27 -4.69 -15.89
C ILE A 379 4.19 -4.18 -16.84
N ILE A 380 3.99 -4.89 -17.96
CA ILE A 380 3.03 -4.52 -19.01
C ILE A 380 2.01 -5.65 -19.20
N PHE A 381 0.73 -5.29 -19.20
CA PHE A 381 -0.39 -6.19 -19.50
C PHE A 381 -1.03 -5.88 -20.87
N PRO A 382 -1.58 -6.89 -21.57
CA PRO A 382 -2.07 -6.75 -22.94
C PRO A 382 -3.51 -6.21 -23.00
N GLY A 383 -4.03 -6.10 -24.23
CA GLY A 383 -5.46 -6.02 -24.50
C GLY A 383 -6.01 -4.62 -24.79
N ARG A 384 -5.30 -3.56 -24.40
CA ARG A 384 -5.75 -2.17 -24.63
C ARG A 384 -4.57 -1.20 -24.76
N ASP A 385 -4.80 -0.13 -25.50
CA ASP A 385 -3.93 1.04 -25.48
C ASP A 385 -3.89 1.65 -24.08
N ASN A 386 -2.73 2.15 -23.66
CA ASN A 386 -2.57 2.86 -22.40
C ASN A 386 -1.36 3.80 -22.45
N LYS A 387 -1.37 4.80 -21.56
CA LYS A 387 -0.24 5.69 -21.32
C LYS A 387 -0.02 5.84 -19.82
N PHE A 388 1.24 5.77 -19.41
CA PHE A 388 1.65 6.04 -18.04
C PHE A 388 2.77 7.09 -18.08
N CYS A 389 2.57 8.23 -17.42
CA CYS A 389 3.58 9.27 -17.31
C CYS A 389 4.24 9.16 -15.93
N LEU A 390 5.47 8.66 -15.91
CA LEU A 390 6.28 8.56 -14.70
C LEU A 390 6.76 9.96 -14.31
N TYR A 391 6.54 10.34 -13.05
CA TYR A 391 7.01 11.59 -12.46
C TYR A 391 8.20 11.34 -11.53
N GLU A 392 9.25 12.14 -11.67
CA GLU A 392 10.46 12.08 -10.85
C GLU A 392 10.94 13.50 -10.47
N ASP A 393 11.31 13.71 -9.21
CA ASP A 393 11.97 14.93 -8.73
C ASP A 393 13.06 14.57 -7.69
N ASP A 394 13.56 15.52 -6.92
CA ASP A 394 14.57 15.25 -5.86
C ASP A 394 14.01 14.58 -4.59
N GLY A 395 12.68 14.37 -4.51
CA GLY A 395 11.99 13.71 -3.40
C GLY A 395 11.95 14.48 -2.08
N SER A 396 12.61 15.63 -1.95
CA SER A 396 12.99 16.19 -0.65
C SER A 396 12.78 17.69 -0.51
N THR A 397 12.92 18.47 -1.58
CA THR A 397 12.83 19.93 -1.54
C THR A 397 11.48 20.43 -2.05
N GLN A 398 11.30 21.75 -2.08
CA GLN A 398 10.15 22.41 -2.71
C GLN A 398 10.45 22.89 -4.13
N LEU A 399 11.62 22.59 -4.69
CA LEU A 399 12.04 23.06 -6.01
C LEU A 399 11.15 22.55 -7.16
N TYR A 400 10.41 21.47 -6.95
CA TYR A 400 9.38 21.00 -7.89
C TYR A 400 8.34 22.08 -8.22
N LYS A 401 8.07 23.03 -7.30
CA LYS A 401 7.17 24.18 -7.52
C LYS A 401 7.67 25.13 -8.60
N HIS A 402 8.98 25.08 -8.90
CA HIS A 402 9.66 25.92 -9.87
C HIS A 402 10.07 25.16 -11.13
N GLY A 403 9.50 23.96 -11.34
CA GLY A 403 9.78 23.15 -12.53
C GLY A 403 10.98 22.22 -12.42
N HIS A 404 11.58 22.06 -11.23
CA HIS A 404 12.63 21.05 -10.99
C HIS A 404 12.00 19.66 -10.81
N TYR A 405 11.50 19.11 -11.91
CA TYR A 405 11.01 17.75 -12.01
C TYR A 405 11.15 17.25 -13.45
N CYS A 406 11.03 15.94 -13.62
CA CYS A 406 11.13 15.24 -14.88
C CYS A 406 9.92 14.33 -15.09
N ASN A 407 9.49 14.20 -16.35
CA ASN A 407 8.42 13.30 -16.76
C ASN A 407 8.88 12.38 -17.89
N THR A 408 8.62 11.08 -17.77
CA THR A 408 8.88 10.08 -18.82
C THR A 408 7.57 9.37 -19.19
N GLU A 409 7.14 9.47 -20.45
CA GLU A 409 5.90 8.80 -20.91
C GLU A 409 6.21 7.38 -21.40
N PHE A 410 5.50 6.40 -20.85
CA PHE A 410 5.38 5.05 -21.39
C PHE A 410 4.07 4.93 -22.15
N ALA A 411 4.12 4.45 -23.39
CA ALA A 411 2.94 4.30 -24.24
C ALA A 411 2.83 2.87 -24.77
N LEU A 412 1.68 2.24 -24.55
CA LEU A 412 1.33 0.96 -25.16
C LEU A 412 0.25 1.20 -26.22
N LYS A 413 0.52 0.73 -27.44
CA LYS A 413 -0.45 0.63 -28.52
C LYS A 413 -0.71 -0.84 -28.82
N TRP A 414 -1.94 -1.28 -28.62
CA TRP A 414 -2.37 -2.65 -28.78
C TRP A 414 -3.17 -2.84 -30.08
N LEU A 415 -2.72 -3.73 -30.95
CA LEU A 415 -3.28 -3.94 -32.29
C LEU A 415 -3.91 -5.34 -32.44
N GLY A 416 -4.13 -6.06 -31.35
CA GLY A 416 -4.67 -7.43 -31.35
C GLY A 416 -3.58 -8.48 -31.47
N ASN A 417 -3.06 -8.72 -32.67
CA ASN A 417 -1.97 -9.68 -32.92
C ASN A 417 -0.56 -9.07 -32.86
N SER A 418 -0.48 -7.77 -32.62
CA SER A 418 0.78 -7.04 -32.46
C SER A 418 0.62 -5.93 -31.43
N LEU A 419 1.76 -5.42 -30.95
CA LEU A 419 1.82 -4.25 -30.08
C LEU A 419 3.04 -3.40 -30.40
N VAL A 420 2.98 -2.14 -30.00
CA VAL A 420 4.12 -1.23 -29.87
C VAL A 420 4.15 -0.72 -28.44
N PHE A 421 5.28 -0.85 -27.76
CA PHE A 421 5.51 -0.24 -26.46
C PHE A 421 6.68 0.73 -26.55
N ASP A 422 6.44 2.00 -26.21
CA ASP A 422 7.41 3.07 -26.28
C ASP A 422 7.75 3.58 -24.88
N ILE A 423 9.04 3.82 -24.64
CA ILE A 423 9.51 4.75 -23.62
C ILE A 423 9.97 6.00 -24.35
N ASN A 424 9.22 7.08 -24.21
CA ASN A 424 9.49 8.35 -24.87
C ASN A 424 10.60 9.12 -24.15
N PRO A 425 11.28 10.05 -24.86
CA PRO A 425 12.28 10.91 -24.25
C PRO A 425 11.70 11.65 -23.04
N ALA A 426 12.49 11.72 -22.00
CA ALA A 426 12.17 12.42 -20.77
C ALA A 426 12.07 13.94 -21.04
N THR A 427 11.18 14.60 -20.31
CA THR A 427 10.92 16.05 -20.43
C THR A 427 11.03 16.73 -19.07
N GLY A 428 11.41 18.01 -19.05
CA GLY A 428 11.66 18.76 -17.81
C GLY A 428 13.14 18.76 -17.44
N ASP A 429 13.43 18.76 -16.14
CA ASP A 429 14.79 18.76 -15.59
C ASP A 429 15.37 17.34 -15.54
N THR A 430 15.94 16.90 -16.67
CA THR A 430 16.53 15.56 -16.80
C THR A 430 17.80 15.37 -15.96
N GLY A 431 18.35 16.43 -15.34
CA GLY A 431 19.48 16.33 -14.42
C GLY A 431 19.15 15.62 -13.11
N LEU A 432 17.85 15.46 -12.80
CA LEU A 432 17.34 14.79 -11.60
C LEU A 432 17.32 13.26 -11.71
N ILE A 433 17.44 12.72 -12.92
CA ILE A 433 17.39 11.29 -13.20
C ILE A 433 18.77 10.78 -13.67
N PRO A 434 19.06 9.47 -13.56
CA PRO A 434 20.32 8.92 -14.04
C PRO A 434 20.57 9.24 -15.51
N GLY A 435 21.80 9.66 -15.85
CA GLY A 435 22.19 9.99 -17.23
C GLY A 435 22.11 8.80 -18.20
N GLN A 436 22.06 7.58 -17.66
CA GLN A 436 21.67 6.37 -18.36
C GLN A 436 20.94 5.47 -17.37
N ARG A 437 19.81 4.90 -17.78
CA ARG A 437 18.98 4.02 -16.97
C ARG A 437 18.80 2.66 -17.64
N GLU A 438 18.85 1.60 -16.84
CA GLU A 438 18.54 0.24 -17.26
C GLU A 438 17.06 -0.08 -17.06
N TYR A 439 16.41 -0.62 -18.09
CA TYR A 439 15.03 -1.08 -18.05
C TYR A 439 14.94 -2.59 -18.30
N ASP A 440 14.17 -3.26 -17.45
CA ASP A 440 13.67 -4.61 -17.68
C ASP A 440 12.17 -4.51 -18.01
N LEU A 441 11.76 -4.96 -19.19
CA LEU A 441 10.36 -4.94 -19.62
C LEU A 441 9.78 -6.35 -19.47
N VAL A 442 8.72 -6.47 -18.67
CA VAL A 442 8.06 -7.74 -18.34
C VAL A 442 6.65 -7.71 -18.90
N PHE A 443 6.45 -8.34 -20.06
CA PHE A 443 5.14 -8.48 -20.68
C PHE A 443 4.48 -9.75 -20.16
N LYS A 444 3.42 -9.61 -19.38
CA LYS A 444 2.65 -10.73 -18.83
C LYS A 444 1.46 -11.06 -19.71
N SER A 445 0.98 -12.30 -19.62
CA SER A 445 -0.25 -12.75 -20.29
C SER A 445 -0.22 -12.54 -21.81
N ILE A 446 0.97 -12.67 -22.42
CA ILE A 446 1.12 -12.66 -23.88
C ILE A 446 1.61 -14.02 -24.36
N LYS A 447 1.17 -14.39 -25.56
CA LYS A 447 1.74 -15.52 -26.29
C LYS A 447 3.17 -15.22 -26.69
N LYS A 448 3.94 -16.28 -26.94
CA LYS A 448 5.29 -16.14 -27.46
C LYS A 448 5.23 -15.42 -28.81
N PRO A 449 5.83 -14.21 -28.94
CA PRO A 449 5.83 -13.51 -30.21
C PRO A 449 6.67 -14.26 -31.25
N ASP A 450 6.24 -14.21 -32.49
CA ASP A 450 6.99 -14.74 -33.64
C ASP A 450 8.03 -13.73 -34.13
N CYS A 451 7.76 -12.44 -33.90
CA CYS A 451 8.68 -11.34 -34.20
C CYS A 451 8.75 -10.36 -33.02
N ILE A 452 9.97 -10.00 -32.65
CA ILE A 452 10.30 -8.98 -31.65
C ILE A 452 11.33 -8.07 -32.30
N ARG A 453 11.08 -6.76 -32.26
CA ARG A 453 12.03 -5.74 -32.74
C ARG A 453 12.14 -4.65 -31.69
N VAL A 454 13.38 -4.38 -31.27
CA VAL A 454 13.70 -3.32 -30.31
C VAL A 454 14.50 -2.26 -31.05
N THR A 455 14.10 -1.00 -30.94
CA THR A 455 14.85 0.12 -31.50
C THR A 455 15.11 1.18 -30.43
N ILE A 456 16.27 1.84 -30.51
CA ILE A 456 16.58 3.05 -29.76
C ILE A 456 16.82 4.15 -30.79
N ASN A 457 16.06 5.23 -30.74
CA ASN A 457 16.08 6.32 -31.73
C ASN A 457 15.90 5.84 -33.19
N GLY A 458 15.13 4.77 -33.39
CA GLY A 458 14.91 4.14 -34.69
C GLY A 458 16.02 3.19 -35.14
N GLU A 459 17.14 3.11 -34.42
CA GLU A 459 18.22 2.14 -34.68
C GLU A 459 17.95 0.82 -33.97
N GLU A 460 18.00 -0.28 -34.72
CA GLU A 460 17.70 -1.62 -34.22
C GLU A 460 18.76 -2.13 -33.24
N GLN A 461 18.30 -2.67 -32.12
CA GLN A 461 19.14 -3.16 -31.04
C GLN A 461 19.17 -4.68 -31.02
N ILE A 462 20.35 -5.25 -30.78
CA ILE A 462 20.49 -6.68 -30.50
C ILE A 462 20.15 -6.88 -29.03
N THR A 463 19.01 -7.54 -28.77
CA THR A 463 18.53 -7.79 -27.40
C THR A 463 18.22 -9.28 -27.23
N SER A 464 18.67 -9.86 -26.12
CA SER A 464 18.22 -11.18 -25.68
C SER A 464 16.89 -11.06 -24.94
N PHE A 465 15.94 -11.94 -25.24
CA PHE A 465 14.71 -12.07 -24.48
C PHE A 465 14.63 -13.46 -23.84
N SER A 466 13.88 -13.57 -22.76
CA SER A 466 13.45 -14.86 -22.23
C SER A 466 11.92 -14.97 -22.30
N TYR A 467 11.42 -16.19 -22.50
CA TYR A 467 10.00 -16.46 -22.50
C TYR A 467 9.70 -17.66 -21.62
N ASN A 468 8.74 -17.52 -20.70
CA ASN A 468 8.26 -18.58 -19.84
C ASN A 468 6.92 -19.10 -20.35
N ASP A 469 6.93 -20.22 -21.09
CA ASP A 469 5.71 -20.79 -21.69
C ASP A 469 4.62 -21.14 -20.65
N LYS A 470 5.02 -21.54 -19.43
CA LYS A 470 4.06 -21.92 -18.38
C LYS A 470 3.35 -20.72 -17.75
N LYS A 471 3.99 -19.56 -17.75
CA LYS A 471 3.45 -18.32 -17.16
C LYS A 471 2.99 -17.31 -18.23
N SER A 472 3.29 -17.58 -19.50
CA SER A 472 3.08 -16.68 -20.62
C SER A 472 3.67 -15.28 -20.36
N VAL A 473 4.94 -15.26 -19.92
CA VAL A 473 5.68 -14.04 -19.59
C VAL A 473 6.89 -13.92 -20.51
N LEU A 474 7.05 -12.75 -21.13
CA LEU A 474 8.23 -12.36 -21.87
C LEU A 474 9.02 -11.31 -21.09
N GLU A 475 10.32 -11.49 -20.99
CA GLU A 475 11.23 -10.55 -20.33
C GLU A 475 12.30 -10.07 -21.32
N LEU A 476 12.37 -8.76 -21.54
CA LEU A 476 13.49 -8.07 -22.18
C LEU A 476 14.28 -7.38 -21.08
N THR A 477 15.53 -7.77 -20.88
CA THR A 477 16.34 -7.27 -19.75
C THR A 477 17.55 -6.48 -20.21
N GLY A 478 18.01 -5.56 -19.37
CA GLY A 478 19.26 -4.84 -19.61
C GLY A 478 19.18 -3.77 -20.70
N LEU A 479 17.99 -3.21 -20.98
CA LEU A 479 17.83 -2.15 -21.98
C LEU A 479 18.31 -0.82 -21.41
N LYS A 480 19.44 -0.31 -21.91
CA LYS A 480 20.04 0.93 -21.41
C LYS A 480 19.71 2.10 -22.33
N ILE A 481 19.04 3.12 -21.81
CA ILE A 481 18.71 4.34 -22.56
C ILE A 481 19.06 5.59 -21.76
N ARG A 482 19.41 6.67 -22.46
CA ARG A 482 19.61 8.00 -21.88
C ARG A 482 18.28 8.76 -21.85
N PRO A 483 18.15 9.82 -21.03
CA PRO A 483 16.93 10.63 -20.95
C PRO A 483 16.41 11.13 -22.30
N GLU A 484 17.29 11.49 -23.24
CA GLU A 484 16.93 12.01 -24.57
C GLU A 484 16.54 10.93 -25.59
N ASP A 485 16.78 9.66 -25.28
CA ASP A 485 16.56 8.56 -26.21
C ASP A 485 15.09 8.10 -26.19
N GLN A 486 14.58 7.66 -27.35
CA GLN A 486 13.31 6.94 -27.45
C GLN A 486 13.58 5.44 -27.61
N LEU A 487 13.04 4.61 -26.71
CA LEU A 487 12.97 3.16 -26.88
C LEU A 487 11.64 2.78 -27.49
N SER A 488 11.64 1.90 -28.49
CA SER A 488 10.43 1.30 -29.05
C SER A 488 10.57 -0.22 -29.13
N VAL A 489 9.56 -0.94 -28.66
CA VAL A 489 9.46 -2.39 -28.72
C VAL A 489 8.23 -2.77 -29.52
N TYR A 490 8.46 -3.32 -30.71
CA TYR A 490 7.42 -3.94 -31.52
C TYR A 490 7.42 -5.44 -31.30
N MET A 491 6.23 -6.02 -31.09
CA MET A 491 6.04 -7.47 -31.04
C MET A 491 4.83 -7.88 -31.86
N SER A 492 4.90 -9.04 -32.49
CA SER A 492 3.77 -9.61 -33.23
C SER A 492 3.78 -11.13 -33.21
N THR A 493 2.60 -11.70 -33.46
CA THR A 493 2.42 -13.13 -33.68
C THR A 493 1.63 -13.37 -34.97
N GLU A 494 1.91 -14.49 -35.63
CA GLU A 494 1.13 -15.01 -36.76
C GLU A 494 -0.26 -15.50 -36.32
N GLN A 495 -0.46 -15.71 -35.01
CA GLN A 495 -1.76 -16.04 -34.46
C GLN A 495 -2.73 -14.85 -34.49
N ASN A 496 -4.02 -15.12 -34.36
CA ASN A 496 -5.07 -14.09 -34.42
C ASN A 496 -4.98 -13.04 -33.29
N THR A 497 -4.28 -13.35 -32.19
CA THR A 497 -4.11 -12.44 -31.06
C THR A 497 -2.82 -12.76 -30.32
N LEU A 498 -2.14 -11.72 -29.86
CA LEU A 498 -0.95 -11.80 -29.01
C LEU A 498 -1.32 -11.97 -27.54
N MET A 499 -2.54 -11.58 -27.15
CA MET A 499 -3.02 -11.75 -25.77
C MET A 499 -3.25 -13.24 -25.49
N GLU A 500 -2.74 -13.69 -24.35
CA GLU A 500 -2.99 -15.02 -23.80
C GLU A 500 -4.01 -14.92 -22.66
N LYS A 501 -5.09 -15.71 -22.75
CA LYS A 501 -6.11 -15.78 -21.70
C LYS A 501 -5.81 -16.98 -20.80
N ILE A 502 -4.81 -16.82 -19.92
CA ILE A 502 -4.40 -17.88 -18.98
C ILE A 502 -5.58 -18.25 -18.08
N ASP A 503 -5.96 -19.53 -18.09
CA ASP A 503 -6.95 -20.11 -17.19
C ASP A 503 -6.26 -21.03 -16.17
N LEU A 504 -6.22 -20.60 -14.91
CA LEU A 504 -5.62 -21.37 -13.80
C LEU A 504 -6.67 -22.10 -12.96
N THR A 505 -7.89 -22.28 -13.48
CA THR A 505 -9.00 -22.90 -12.73
C THR A 505 -8.64 -24.30 -12.21
N LYS A 506 -7.97 -25.12 -13.03
CA LYS A 506 -7.57 -26.48 -12.63
C LYS A 506 -6.51 -26.44 -11.53
N GLU A 507 -5.46 -25.64 -11.69
CA GLU A 507 -4.38 -25.48 -10.72
C GLU A 507 -4.91 -24.92 -9.39
N LYS A 508 -5.84 -23.97 -9.44
CA LYS A 508 -6.50 -23.44 -8.24
C LYS A 508 -7.35 -24.49 -7.55
N PHE A 509 -8.05 -25.33 -8.30
CA PHE A 509 -8.82 -26.45 -7.75
C PHE A 509 -7.90 -27.45 -7.04
N GLU A 510 -6.79 -27.83 -7.67
CA GLU A 510 -5.79 -28.72 -7.08
C GLU A 510 -5.16 -28.12 -5.82
N LYS A 511 -4.76 -26.84 -5.87
CA LYS A 511 -4.24 -26.11 -4.69
C LYS A 511 -5.26 -26.07 -3.57
N ALA A 512 -6.52 -25.81 -3.88
CA ALA A 512 -7.58 -25.81 -2.87
C ALA A 512 -7.73 -27.17 -2.20
N LEU A 513 -7.76 -28.27 -2.97
CA LEU A 513 -7.79 -29.62 -2.40
C LEU A 513 -6.58 -29.92 -1.51
N MET A 514 -5.39 -29.42 -1.88
CA MET A 514 -4.20 -29.57 -1.03
C MET A 514 -4.38 -28.83 0.30
N SER A 515 -4.96 -27.63 0.29
CA SER A 515 -5.24 -26.83 1.49
C SER A 515 -6.35 -27.38 2.38
N PHE A 516 -7.38 -28.02 1.83
CA PHE A 516 -8.56 -28.44 2.59
C PHE A 516 -8.20 -29.43 3.71
N ASN A 517 -8.75 -29.22 4.90
CA ASN A 517 -8.63 -30.13 6.03
C ASN A 517 -9.65 -31.27 5.92
N ILE A 518 -9.42 -32.15 4.94
CA ILE A 518 -10.24 -33.34 4.67
C ILE A 518 -9.36 -34.59 4.58
N ASN A 519 -9.97 -35.74 4.86
CA ASN A 519 -9.31 -37.04 4.82
C ASN A 519 -8.61 -37.29 3.47
N THR A 520 -7.39 -37.82 3.54
CA THR A 520 -6.55 -38.05 2.35
C THR A 520 -7.12 -39.07 1.38
N TYR A 521 -7.93 -40.04 1.84
CA TYR A 521 -8.67 -40.95 0.95
C TYR A 521 -9.73 -40.21 0.14
N VAL A 522 -10.40 -39.21 0.73
CA VAL A 522 -11.35 -38.34 0.03
C VAL A 522 -10.62 -37.48 -0.99
N LYS A 523 -9.53 -36.80 -0.60
CA LYS A 523 -8.70 -36.02 -1.54
C LYS A 523 -8.25 -36.86 -2.71
N ARG A 524 -7.70 -38.05 -2.44
CA ARG A 524 -7.21 -38.98 -3.47
C ARG A 524 -8.31 -39.39 -4.43
N ARG A 525 -9.54 -39.60 -3.94
CA ARG A 525 -10.68 -39.95 -4.81
C ARG A 525 -11.09 -38.78 -5.70
N ILE A 526 -11.22 -37.58 -5.14
CA ILE A 526 -11.52 -36.37 -5.92
C ILE A 526 -10.44 -36.13 -6.96
N PHE A 527 -9.18 -36.28 -6.58
CA PHE A 527 -8.03 -36.09 -7.46
C PHE A 527 -7.92 -37.16 -8.55
N ARG A 528 -8.25 -38.43 -8.24
CA ARG A 528 -8.30 -39.50 -9.25
C ARG A 528 -9.32 -39.21 -10.34
N ASP A 529 -10.47 -38.66 -9.94
CA ASP A 529 -11.59 -38.38 -10.84
C ASP A 529 -11.64 -36.88 -11.23
N LEU A 530 -10.51 -36.15 -11.14
CA LEU A 530 -10.45 -34.69 -11.18
C LEU A 530 -11.08 -34.08 -12.42
N ASP A 531 -10.76 -34.58 -13.62
CA ASP A 531 -11.28 -34.00 -14.85
C ASP A 531 -12.81 -34.18 -14.97
N GLU A 532 -13.36 -35.25 -14.40
CA GLU A 532 -14.81 -35.48 -14.34
C GLU A 532 -15.47 -34.59 -13.27
N VAL A 533 -14.83 -34.45 -12.11
CA VAL A 533 -15.25 -33.57 -11.03
C VAL A 533 -15.31 -32.11 -11.49
N ILE A 534 -14.28 -31.62 -12.19
CA ILE A 534 -14.24 -30.24 -12.70
C ILE A 534 -15.39 -29.98 -13.68
N LYS A 535 -15.67 -30.94 -14.57
CA LYS A 535 -16.78 -30.83 -15.53
C LYS A 535 -18.13 -30.87 -14.84
N ASN A 536 -18.28 -31.75 -13.83
CA ASN A 536 -19.54 -32.03 -13.16
C ASN A 536 -19.36 -32.00 -11.64
N ILE A 537 -19.17 -30.80 -11.07
CA ILE A 537 -18.91 -30.62 -9.63
C ILE A 537 -20.06 -31.12 -8.76
N GLY A 538 -21.27 -31.25 -9.31
CA GLY A 538 -22.44 -31.81 -8.63
C GLY A 538 -22.27 -33.27 -8.19
N ILE A 539 -21.23 -33.98 -8.66
CA ILE A 539 -20.86 -35.30 -8.14
C ILE A 539 -20.19 -35.23 -6.74
N LEU A 540 -19.72 -34.04 -6.32
CA LEU A 540 -19.18 -33.78 -4.99
C LEU A 540 -20.27 -33.20 -4.08
N GLY A 541 -20.93 -34.04 -3.28
CA GLY A 541 -21.88 -33.58 -2.27
C GLY A 541 -22.79 -34.69 -1.75
N ARG A 542 -23.13 -34.66 -0.46
CA ARG A 542 -23.88 -35.75 0.22
C ARG A 542 -25.35 -35.91 -0.19
N GLY A 543 -25.91 -35.05 -1.04
CA GLY A 543 -27.37 -35.04 -1.26
C GLY A 543 -27.92 -34.30 -2.47
N PHE A 544 -27.13 -33.97 -3.48
CA PHE A 544 -27.65 -33.16 -4.61
C PHE A 544 -28.50 -33.94 -5.63
N ILE A 545 -28.61 -35.25 -5.48
CA ILE A 545 -29.18 -36.11 -6.51
C ILE A 545 -30.01 -37.23 -5.86
N ASN A 546 -31.31 -37.00 -5.72
CA ASN A 546 -32.32 -38.07 -5.67
C ASN A 546 -32.49 -38.77 -7.05
N ASN A 547 -31.47 -38.72 -7.90
CA ASN A 547 -31.38 -39.40 -9.18
C ASN A 547 -30.45 -40.62 -9.04
N LYS A 548 -31.05 -41.81 -9.05
CA LYS A 548 -30.37 -43.10 -8.79
C LYS A 548 -29.28 -43.48 -9.81
N ARG A 549 -28.87 -42.59 -10.72
CA ARG A 549 -28.03 -42.90 -11.88
C ARG A 549 -26.53 -42.72 -11.68
N TYR A 550 -26.08 -41.94 -10.69
CA TYR A 550 -24.66 -41.65 -10.45
C TYR A 550 -24.25 -41.79 -8.98
N LYS A 551 -24.64 -42.91 -8.35
CA LYS A 551 -24.13 -43.27 -7.02
C LYS A 551 -22.65 -43.63 -7.13
N ILE A 552 -21.78 -42.65 -6.88
CA ILE A 552 -20.42 -42.91 -6.40
C ILE A 552 -20.57 -43.33 -4.92
N PRO A 553 -20.27 -44.58 -4.51
CA PRO A 553 -20.50 -45.03 -3.14
C PRO A 553 -19.66 -44.18 -2.18
N THR A 554 -20.31 -43.33 -1.37
CA THR A 554 -19.78 -42.51 -0.27
C THR A 554 -18.41 -41.87 -0.53
N ILE A 555 -18.38 -40.66 -1.09
CA ILE A 555 -17.38 -39.70 -0.58
C ILE A 555 -17.82 -39.45 0.87
N ASP A 556 -16.94 -39.84 1.79
CA ASP A 556 -17.16 -40.01 3.23
C ASP A 556 -17.86 -38.83 3.92
N ASP A 557 -18.21 -38.99 5.19
CA ASP A 557 -18.75 -37.94 6.06
C ASP A 557 -17.77 -36.77 6.33
N ASP A 558 -16.74 -36.61 5.49
CA ASP A 558 -15.66 -35.63 5.63
C ASP A 558 -15.79 -34.41 4.71
N LEU A 559 -16.50 -34.51 3.56
CA LEU A 559 -16.69 -33.34 2.69
C LEU A 559 -17.85 -32.46 3.21
N LYS A 560 -17.50 -31.38 3.91
CA LYS A 560 -18.42 -30.34 4.40
C LYS A 560 -18.96 -29.41 3.30
N PRO A 561 -20.12 -28.74 3.51
CA PRO A 561 -20.69 -27.78 2.56
C PRO A 561 -19.75 -26.63 2.16
N VAL A 562 -18.90 -26.17 3.08
CA VAL A 562 -17.92 -25.10 2.81
C VAL A 562 -16.89 -25.52 1.76
N HIS A 563 -16.44 -26.78 1.77
CA HIS A 563 -15.53 -27.30 0.74
C HIS A 563 -16.20 -27.30 -0.63
N VAL A 564 -17.43 -27.79 -0.71
CA VAL A 564 -18.18 -27.86 -1.98
C VAL A 564 -18.43 -26.45 -2.52
N THR A 565 -18.79 -25.51 -1.64
CA THR A 565 -18.99 -24.10 -2.00
C THR A 565 -17.72 -23.49 -2.57
N ALA A 566 -16.58 -23.67 -1.89
CA ALA A 566 -15.29 -23.16 -2.34
C ALA A 566 -14.88 -23.74 -3.70
N LEU A 567 -15.04 -25.05 -3.90
CA LEU A 567 -14.76 -25.70 -5.18
C LEU A 567 -15.69 -25.19 -6.29
N CYS A 568 -16.99 -25.02 -6.02
CA CYS A 568 -17.93 -24.47 -7.00
C CYS A 568 -17.59 -23.04 -7.40
N GLU A 569 -17.18 -22.21 -6.44
CA GLU A 569 -16.76 -20.83 -6.68
C GLU A 569 -15.47 -20.76 -7.51
N ILE A 570 -14.48 -21.60 -7.21
CA ILE A 570 -13.24 -21.72 -8.00
C ILE A 570 -13.55 -22.13 -9.45
N LEU A 571 -14.49 -23.07 -9.64
CA LEU A 571 -14.92 -23.53 -10.96
C LEU A 571 -15.92 -22.59 -11.66
N LYS A 572 -16.27 -21.46 -11.03
CA LYS A 572 -17.24 -20.48 -11.56
C LYS A 572 -18.63 -21.10 -11.85
N LYS A 573 -19.05 -22.11 -11.07
CA LYS A 573 -20.34 -22.81 -11.19
C LYS A 573 -21.44 -22.15 -10.35
N GLN A 574 -21.87 -20.96 -10.75
CA GLN A 574 -22.82 -20.13 -9.99
C GLN A 574 -24.23 -20.75 -9.85
N ASP A 575 -24.65 -21.53 -10.84
CA ASP A 575 -25.89 -22.28 -10.86
C ASP A 575 -26.00 -23.27 -9.69
N ILE A 576 -24.88 -23.86 -9.27
CA ILE A 576 -24.85 -24.80 -8.14
C ILE A 576 -24.78 -24.08 -6.80
N ILE A 577 -24.13 -22.93 -6.74
CA ILE A 577 -24.03 -22.09 -5.53
C ILE A 577 -25.42 -21.56 -5.11
N SER A 578 -26.25 -21.17 -6.07
CA SER A 578 -27.61 -20.71 -5.78
C SER A 578 -28.45 -21.81 -5.10
N LEU A 579 -28.27 -23.07 -5.51
CA LEU A 579 -28.93 -24.22 -4.90
C LEU A 579 -28.41 -24.51 -3.47
N LEU A 580 -27.13 -24.28 -3.22
CA LEU A 580 -26.52 -24.44 -1.88
C LEU A 580 -26.94 -23.35 -0.89
N SER A 581 -27.29 -22.16 -1.40
CA SER A 581 -27.67 -21.00 -0.57
C SER A 581 -29.17 -20.95 -0.24
N SER A 582 -30.01 -21.71 -0.95
CA SER A 582 -31.46 -21.81 -0.68
C SER A 582 -31.86 -22.67 0.53
N GLU A 583 -30.91 -23.24 1.28
CA GLU A 583 -31.16 -24.04 2.49
C GLU A 583 -30.90 -23.26 3.82
N LYS A 584 -31.06 -21.93 3.83
CA LYS A 584 -31.02 -21.13 5.07
C LYS A 584 -32.35 -20.47 5.38
#